data_AF-A0A662G376-F1
#
_entry.id   AF-A0A662G376-F1
#
_cell.length_a   1.000
_cell.length_b   1.000
_cell.length_c   1.000
_cell.angle_alpha   90.00
_cell.angle_beta   90.00
_cell.angle_gamma   90.00
#
_symmetry.space_group_name_H-M   'P 1'
#
loop_
_entity.id
_entity.type
_entity.pdbx_description
1 polymer ?
#
loop_
_entity_poly.entity_id
_entity_poly.type
_entity_poly.pdbx_seq_one_letter_code
_entity_poly.pdbx_strand_id
1 'polypeptide(L)'
;MLIKIFNDEKIEKASIMIIGVPDAGLVGAIAASYIIKQLDMKEIGYMDSEKLPSAIVFHEGRPAMPIRIFKKNKIIVVISELPIPKEVIPE
;
A
#
# COMPACT_ATOMS: atom_id res chain seq x y z
N MET A 1 -13.24 7.45 0.62
CA MET A 1 -11.87 6.93 0.39
C MET A 1 -11.07 8.02 -0.28
N LEU A 2 -10.01 8.48 0.38
CA LEU A 2 -9.10 9.51 -0.09
C LEU A 2 -7.75 8.85 -0.40
N ILE A 3 -7.18 9.16 -1.56
CA ILE A 3 -5.82 8.77 -1.92
C ILE A 3 -4.96 10.02 -1.76
N LYS A 4 -3.95 9.97 -0.89
CA LYS A 4 -3.00 11.06 -0.69
C LYS A 4 -1.65 10.65 -1.24
N ILE A 5 -1.13 11.45 -2.15
CA ILE A 5 0.16 11.23 -2.82
C ILE A 5 1.12 12.30 -2.30
N PHE A 6 2.33 11.89 -1.88
CA PHE A 6 3.31 12.78 -1.26
C PHE A 6 4.06 13.65 -2.27
N ASN A 7 4.19 13.19 -3.53
CA ASN A 7 4.86 13.92 -4.60
C ASN A 7 3.95 14.05 -5.83
N ASP A 8 3.72 15.28 -6.28
CA ASP A 8 3.02 15.63 -7.54
C ASP A 8 3.88 15.38 -8.79
N GLU A 9 4.98 14.63 -8.68
CA GLU A 9 5.73 14.20 -9.85
C GLU A 9 4.78 13.41 -10.75
N LYS A 10 4.62 13.86 -12.01
CA LYS A 10 3.77 13.22 -13.02
C LYS A 10 3.90 11.71 -12.90
N ILE A 11 2.87 11.08 -12.33
CA ILE A 11 2.86 9.62 -12.21
C ILE A 11 2.70 9.12 -13.63
N GLU A 12 3.83 8.81 -14.27
CA GLU A 12 3.82 8.11 -15.55
C GLU A 12 2.91 6.89 -15.40
N LYS A 13 2.13 6.64 -16.46
CA LYS A 13 1.15 5.55 -16.50
C LYS A 13 1.85 4.25 -16.11
N ALA A 14 1.50 3.69 -14.96
CA ALA A 14 1.99 2.39 -14.55
C ALA A 14 1.48 1.34 -15.54
N SER A 15 2.35 0.41 -15.92
CA SER A 15 1.98 -0.73 -16.76
C SER A 15 1.58 -1.94 -15.93
N ILE A 16 2.06 -2.01 -14.67
CA ILE A 16 1.81 -3.12 -13.76
C ILE A 16 1.48 -2.56 -12.39
N MET A 17 0.39 -3.07 -11.80
CA MET A 17 0.02 -2.83 -10.40
C MET A 17 -0.04 -4.17 -9.68
N ILE A 18 0.66 -4.26 -8.55
CA ILE A 18 0.67 -5.42 -7.65
C ILE A 18 -0.03 -5.00 -6.36
N ILE A 19 -0.94 -5.84 -5.86
CA ILE A 19 -1.68 -5.57 -4.63
C ILE A 19 -1.39 -6.69 -3.63
N GLY A 20 -0.76 -6.33 -2.52
CA GLY A 20 -0.51 -7.22 -1.38
C GLY A 20 -1.44 -6.88 -0.23
N VAL A 21 -2.53 -7.62 -0.10
CA VAL A 21 -3.44 -7.53 1.05
C VAL A 21 -3.17 -8.69 2.02
N PRO A 22 -3.40 -8.50 3.33
CA PRO A 22 -3.26 -9.57 4.30
C PRO A 22 -4.49 -10.48 4.20
N ASP A 23 -4.24 -11.78 4.03
CA ASP A 23 -5.24 -12.84 4.01
C ASP A 23 -4.66 -14.08 4.73
N ALA A 24 -5.33 -15.23 4.67
CA ALA A 24 -4.84 -16.49 5.22
C ALA A 24 -3.38 -16.77 4.79
N GLY A 25 -2.48 -16.83 5.78
CA GLY A 25 -1.05 -17.07 5.57
C GLY A 25 -0.23 -15.85 5.13
N LEU A 26 -0.83 -14.67 4.98
CA LEU A 26 -0.17 -13.38 4.69
C LEU A 26 0.70 -13.36 3.43
N VAL A 27 0.56 -14.35 2.54
CA VAL A 27 1.47 -14.56 1.40
C VAL A 27 1.52 -13.32 0.50
N GLY A 28 0.38 -12.70 0.22
CA GLY A 28 0.30 -11.49 -0.60
C GLY A 28 1.05 -10.30 0.00
N ALA A 29 0.82 -10.01 1.29
CA ALA A 29 1.51 -8.93 1.99
C ALA A 29 3.02 -9.18 2.11
N ILE A 30 3.43 -10.43 2.40
CA ILE A 30 4.85 -10.81 2.50
C ILE A 30 5.53 -10.68 1.13
N ALA A 31 4.92 -11.19 0.06
CA ALA A 31 5.46 -11.08 -1.29
C ALA A 31 5.58 -9.62 -1.75
N ALA A 32 4.55 -8.81 -1.51
CA ALA A 32 4.58 -7.38 -1.84
C ALA A 32 5.69 -6.65 -1.07
N SER A 33 5.81 -6.89 0.23
CA SER A 33 6.87 -6.32 1.08
C SER A 33 8.27 -6.73 0.58
N TYR A 34 8.44 -8.00 0.22
CA TYR A 34 9.68 -8.50 -0.35
C TYR A 34 10.03 -7.80 -1.67
N ILE A 35 9.06 -7.64 -2.58
CA ILE A 35 9.25 -6.94 -3.86
C ILE A 35 9.64 -5.47 -3.63
N ILE A 36 8.92 -4.77 -2.74
CA ILE A 36 9.20 -3.36 -2.38
C ILE A 36 10.66 -3.22 -1.92
N LYS A 37 11.11 -4.12 -1.04
CA LYS A 37 12.46 -4.10 -0.49
C LYS A 37 13.53 -4.47 -1.53
N GLN A 38 13.34 -5.55 -2.29
CA GLN A 38 14.32 -6.01 -3.29
C GLN A 38 14.48 -5.02 -4.44
N LEU A 39 13.39 -4.38 -4.83
CA LEU A 39 13.42 -3.37 -5.87
C LEU A 39 13.75 -1.99 -5.34
N ASP A 40 13.99 -1.78 -4.04
CA ASP A 40 14.23 -0.44 -3.48
C ASP A 40 13.20 0.59 -3.97
N MET A 41 11.92 0.24 -3.81
CA MET A 41 10.81 1.08 -4.27
C MET A 41 10.59 2.25 -3.32
N LYS A 42 10.24 3.42 -3.87
CA LYS A 42 9.94 4.60 -3.06
C LYS A 42 8.45 4.63 -2.70
N GLU A 43 8.15 4.95 -1.45
CA GLU A 43 6.79 5.27 -1.03
C GLU A 43 6.37 6.59 -1.69
N ILE A 44 5.24 6.57 -2.40
CA ILE A 44 4.71 7.73 -3.12
C ILE A 44 3.40 8.24 -2.54
N GLY A 45 2.77 7.49 -1.62
CA GLY A 45 1.50 7.89 -1.03
C GLY A 45 0.87 6.81 -0.17
N TYR A 46 -0.34 7.11 0.29
CA TYR A 46 -1.16 6.22 1.10
C TYR A 46 -2.64 6.38 0.77
N MET A 47 -3.43 5.40 1.21
CA MET A 47 -4.88 5.46 1.15
C MET A 47 -5.44 5.65 2.56
N ASP A 48 -6.44 6.50 2.68
CA ASP A 48 -7.11 6.82 3.93
C ASP A 48 -8.63 6.85 3.72
N SER A 49 -9.38 6.43 4.74
CA SER A 49 -10.84 6.36 4.67
C SER A 49 -11.41 6.22 6.07
N GLU A 50 -12.52 6.92 6.33
CA GLU A 50 -13.30 6.75 7.56
C GLU A 50 -13.84 5.31 7.75
N LYS A 51 -13.88 4.53 6.67
CA LYS A 51 -14.29 3.11 6.71
C LYS A 51 -13.15 2.14 7.04
N LEU A 52 -11.91 2.61 7.09
CA LEU A 52 -10.75 1.78 7.45
C LEU A 52 -10.49 1.90 8.97
N PRO A 53 -9.87 0.89 9.59
CA PRO A 53 -9.50 0.98 11.00
C PRO A 53 -8.62 2.21 11.27
N SER A 54 -8.94 2.97 12.32
CA SER A 54 -8.13 4.10 12.80
C SER A 54 -6.84 3.62 13.47
N ALA A 55 -5.89 3.19 12.65
CA ALA A 55 -4.64 2.60 13.10
C ALA A 55 -3.45 3.15 12.31
N ILE A 56 -2.31 3.22 13.00
CA ILE A 56 -1.00 3.59 12.45
C ILE A 56 -0.07 2.41 12.69
N VAL A 57 0.78 2.10 11.71
CA VAL A 57 1.81 1.07 11.84
C VAL A 57 3.16 1.73 12.03
N PHE A 58 4.01 1.16 12.88
CA PHE A 58 5.37 1.66 13.07
C PHE A 58 6.36 0.83 12.27
N HIS A 59 7.06 1.48 11.35
CA HIS A 59 8.21 0.92 10.63
C HIS A 59 9.47 1.66 11.07
N GLU A 60 10.45 0.96 11.64
CA GLU A 60 11.73 1.55 12.08
C GLU A 60 11.55 2.79 12.99
N GLY A 61 10.57 2.74 13.90
CA GLY A 61 10.27 3.86 14.80
C GLY A 61 9.56 5.04 14.15
N ARG A 62 9.21 4.96 12.85
CA ARG A 62 8.44 5.99 12.14
C ARG A 62 6.99 5.55 11.94
N PRO A 63 6.01 6.43 12.21
CA PRO A 63 4.61 6.13 11.93
C PRO A 63 4.36 6.09 10.42
N ALA A 64 3.63 5.09 9.98
CA ALA A 64 3.24 4.88 8.59
C ALA A 64 1.76 4.51 8.53
N MET A 65 1.11 4.94 7.45
CA MET A 65 -0.28 4.59 7.20
C MET A 65 -0.40 3.09 6.85
N PRO A 66 -1.50 2.43 7.20
CA PRO A 66 -1.63 0.97 7.04
C PRO A 66 -1.74 0.53 5.57
N ILE A 67 -2.23 1.41 4.69
CA ILE A 67 -2.31 1.17 3.23
C ILE A 67 -1.36 2.14 2.53
N ARG A 68 -0.30 1.60 1.93
CA ARG A 68 0.79 2.39 1.33
C ARG A 68 0.97 2.05 -0.14
N ILE A 69 1.45 3.04 -0.89
CA ILE A 69 1.66 2.96 -2.32
C ILE A 69 3.14 3.18 -2.60
N PHE A 70 3.76 2.22 -3.24
CA PHE A 70 5.16 2.25 -3.65
C PHE A 70 5.28 2.27 -5.16
N LYS A 71 6.28 2.96 -5.69
CA LYS A 71 6.55 3.02 -7.12
C LYS A 71 8.04 2.86 -7.42
N LYS A 72 8.30 2.16 -8.53
CA LYS A 72 9.58 2.21 -9.24
C LYS A 72 9.32 2.02 -10.73
N ASN A 73 9.79 2.95 -11.55
CA ASN A 73 9.55 2.95 -13.00
C ASN A 73 8.04 2.83 -13.32
N LYS A 74 7.65 1.80 -14.09
CA LYS A 74 6.26 1.52 -14.50
C LYS A 74 5.53 0.52 -13.60
N ILE A 75 6.10 0.18 -12.44
CA ILE A 75 5.53 -0.77 -11.47
C ILE A 75 5.07 -0.01 -10.23
N ILE A 76 3.82 -0.25 -9.84
CA ILE A 76 3.25 0.20 -8.58
C ILE A 76 2.95 -1.02 -7.71
N VAL A 77 3.28 -0.94 -6.42
CA VAL A 77 2.87 -1.91 -5.41
C VAL A 77 2.01 -1.19 -4.39
N VAL A 78 0.81 -1.69 -4.16
CA VAL A 78 -0.06 -1.28 -3.05
C VAL A 78 0.02 -2.38 -2.00
N ILE A 79 0.36 -2.01 -0.77
CA ILE A 79 0.41 -2.94 0.35
C ILE A 79 -0.55 -2.48 1.44
N SER A 80 -1.39 -3.40 1.93
CA SER A 80 -2.17 -3.23 3.15
C SER A 80 -1.58 -4.10 4.24
N GLU A 81 -1.31 -3.51 5.40
CA GLU A 81 -0.81 -4.25 6.58
C GLU A 81 -1.92 -4.58 7.57
N LEU A 82 -3.13 -4.05 7.34
CA LEU A 82 -4.32 -4.36 8.10
C LEU A 82 -5.33 -5.11 7.23
N PRO A 83 -6.12 -6.03 7.82
CA PRO A 83 -7.27 -6.62 7.16
C PRO A 83 -8.23 -5.53 6.69
N ILE A 84 -8.71 -5.64 5.44
CA ILE A 84 -9.73 -4.73 4.92
C ILE A 84 -11.09 -5.20 5.46
N PRO A 85 -11.86 -4.34 6.15
CA PRO A 85 -13.19 -4.70 6.64
C PRO A 85 -14.12 -5.07 5.48
N LYS A 86 -14.97 -6.08 5.68
CA LYS A 86 -15.89 -6.59 4.64
C LYS A 86 -16.86 -5.51 4.15
N GLU A 87 -17.20 -4.56 5.01
CA GLU A 87 -18.10 -3.43 4.73
C GLU A 87 -17.57 -2.48 3.64
N VAL A 88 -16.29 -2.59 3.29
CA VAL A 88 -15.63 -1.79 2.24
C VAL A 88 -15.56 -2.53 0.91
N ILE A 89 -15.74 -3.85 0.89
CA ILE A 89 -15.69 -4.67 -0.32
C ILE A 89 -17.06 -4.59 -1.02
N PRO A 90 -17.14 -4.08 -2.27
CA PRO A 90 -18.39 -4.09 -3.03
C PRO A 90 -18.81 -5.54 -3.33
N GLU A 91 -20.13 -5.79 -3.34
CA GLU A 91 -20.74 -7.08 -3.68
C GLU A 91 -20.45 -7.53 -5.13
#